data_AF-A0A813MWP6-F1
#
_entry.id   AF-A0A813MWP6-F1
#
_cell.length_a   1.000
_cell.length_b   1.000
_cell.length_c   1.000
_cell.angle_alpha   90.00
_cell.angle_beta   90.00
_cell.angle_gamma   90.00
#
_symmetry.space_group_name_H-M   'P 1'
#
loop_
_entity.id
_entity.type
_entity.pdbx_description
1 polymer ?
#
loop_
_entity_poly.entity_id
_entity_poly.type
_entity_poly.pdbx_seq_one_letter_code
_entity_poly.pdbx_strand_id
1 'polypeptide(L)'
;MIQCGANVNGIHNNWPFGRPLHAIATCSNIDIAKPIIELFLAQGAHADSIDSRGILPQDLASQPAVKELLLSTRKLSLKCRCAQIIVSTRINYQNYLSSNLVVFVRLHTIK
;
A
#
# COMPACT_ATOMS: atom_id res chain seq x y z
N MET A 1 -14.46 3.68 10.82
CA MET A 1 -14.44 3.27 9.39
C MET A 1 -13.65 1.99 9.17
N ILE A 2 -12.36 1.89 9.53
CA ILE A 2 -11.60 0.63 9.34
C ILE A 2 -12.21 -0.53 10.13
N GLN A 3 -12.59 -0.29 11.39
CA GLN A 3 -13.35 -1.26 12.21
C GLN A 3 -14.73 -1.62 11.65
N CYS A 4 -15.23 -0.87 10.67
CA CYS A 4 -16.50 -1.11 9.99
C CYS A 4 -16.30 -1.78 8.62
N GLY A 5 -15.09 -2.29 8.31
CA GLY A 5 -14.79 -3.00 7.06
C GLY A 5 -14.30 -2.11 5.91
N ALA A 6 -13.89 -0.86 6.17
CA ALA A 6 -13.31 -0.02 5.12
C ALA A 6 -12.03 -0.65 4.55
N ASN A 7 -11.90 -0.65 3.22
CA ASN A 7 -10.73 -1.20 2.54
C ASN A 7 -9.49 -0.31 2.78
N VAL A 8 -8.56 -0.78 3.60
CA VAL A 8 -7.30 -0.09 3.93
C VAL A 8 -6.36 0.09 2.73
N ASN A 9 -6.56 -0.69 1.67
CA ASN A 9 -5.86 -0.61 0.39
C ASN A 9 -6.72 0.02 -0.71
N GLY A 10 -7.82 0.70 -0.34
CA GLY A 10 -8.74 1.34 -1.28
C GLY A 10 -8.00 2.28 -2.22
N ILE A 11 -8.37 2.24 -3.51
CA ILE A 11 -7.78 3.11 -4.53
C ILE A 11 -8.80 4.19 -4.90
N HIS A 12 -8.41 5.45 -4.75
CA HIS A 12 -9.14 6.57 -5.31
C HIS A 12 -8.49 7.02 -6.62
N ASN A 13 -9.08 6.60 -7.73
CA ASN A 13 -8.51 6.77 -9.08
C ASN A 13 -8.34 8.23 -9.54
N ASN A 14 -9.00 9.19 -8.88
CA ASN A 14 -8.97 10.60 -9.26
C ASN A 14 -8.05 11.45 -8.35
N TRP A 15 -7.26 10.81 -7.49
CA TRP A 15 -6.40 11.51 -6.53
C TRP A 15 -4.95 11.02 -6.60
N PRO A 16 -3.95 11.92 -6.65
CA PRO A 16 -2.54 11.56 -6.78
C PRO A 16 -2.01 10.71 -5.61
N PHE A 17 -2.58 10.82 -4.41
CA PHE A 17 -2.29 9.95 -3.27
C PHE A 17 -3.31 8.83 -3.16
N GLY A 18 -3.66 8.22 -4.30
CA GLY A 18 -4.83 7.37 -4.45
C GLY A 18 -4.93 6.19 -3.48
N ARG A 19 -3.92 5.91 -2.65
CA ARG A 19 -4.00 4.93 -1.56
C ARG A 19 -3.82 5.61 -0.19
N PRO A 20 -4.53 5.15 0.86
CA PRO A 20 -4.50 5.77 2.17
C PRO A 20 -3.10 5.96 2.77
N LEU A 21 -2.20 4.98 2.66
CA LEU A 21 -0.85 5.09 3.21
C LEU A 21 -0.03 6.21 2.56
N HIS A 22 -0.22 6.49 1.25
CA HIS A 22 0.45 7.61 0.59
C HIS A 22 -0.03 8.95 1.15
N ALA A 23 -1.33 9.10 1.39
CA ALA A 23 -1.88 10.31 2.00
C ALA A 23 -1.36 10.51 3.42
N ILE A 24 -1.37 9.47 4.24
CA ILE A 24 -0.91 9.53 5.63
C ILE A 24 0.59 9.85 5.68
N ALA A 25 1.40 9.33 4.74
CA ALA A 25 2.82 9.63 4.67
C ALA A 25 3.12 11.13 4.49
N THR A 26 2.24 11.87 3.82
CA THR A 26 2.38 13.33 3.64
C THR A 26 2.01 14.15 4.89
N CYS A 27 1.58 13.49 5.98
CA CYS A 27 1.25 14.18 7.21
C CYS A 27 2.53 14.76 7.84
N SER A 28 2.52 16.06 8.09
CA SER A 28 3.62 16.79 8.71
C SER A 28 3.63 16.71 10.23
N ASN A 29 2.82 15.85 10.86
CA ASN A 29 2.79 15.65 12.31
C ASN A 29 2.89 14.15 12.62
N ILE A 30 4.03 13.74 13.17
CA ILE A 30 4.32 12.34 13.49
C ILE A 30 3.39 11.77 14.57
N ASP A 31 2.97 12.58 15.55
CA ASP A 31 2.09 12.14 16.64
C ASP A 31 0.70 11.78 16.12
N ILE A 32 0.30 12.38 15.00
CA ILE A 32 -0.91 12.02 14.26
C ILE A 32 -0.64 10.86 13.31
N ALA A 33 0.44 10.91 12.53
CA ALA A 33 0.72 9.93 11.48
C ALA A 33 0.99 8.53 12.04
N LYS A 34 1.76 8.43 13.13
CA LYS A 34 2.22 7.16 13.70
C LYS A 34 1.08 6.20 14.07
N PRO A 35 0.11 6.56 14.95
CA PRO A 35 -0.96 5.65 15.33
C PRO A 35 -1.85 5.26 14.14
N ILE A 36 -1.99 6.14 13.15
CA ILE A 36 -2.76 5.85 11.93
C ILE A 36 -1.99 4.85 11.06
N ILE A 37 -0.69 5.04 10.83
CA ILE A 37 0.14 4.09 10.07
C ILE A 37 0.11 2.72 10.73
N GLU A 38 0.33 2.65 12.05
CA GLU A 38 0.30 1.39 12.81
C GLU A 38 -1.06 0.69 12.68
N LEU A 39 -2.17 1.43 12.80
CA LEU A 39 -3.51 0.90 12.61
C LEU A 39 -3.72 0.34 11.20
N PHE A 40 -3.33 1.07 10.15
CA PHE A 40 -3.49 0.63 8.77
C PHE A 40 -2.67 -0.64 8.50
N LEU A 41 -1.42 -0.68 8.95
CA LEU A 41 -0.55 -1.84 8.77
C LEU A 41 -1.07 -3.06 9.54
N ALA A 42 -1.56 -2.87 10.77
CA ALA A 42 -2.19 -3.94 11.54
C ALA A 42 -3.44 -4.52 10.85
N GLN A 43 -4.11 -3.71 10.03
CA GLN A 43 -5.30 -4.09 9.26
C GLN A 43 -4.98 -4.58 7.85
N GLY A 44 -3.70 -4.80 7.53
CA GLY A 44 -3.26 -5.39 6.26
C GLY A 44 -3.03 -4.38 5.13
N ALA A 45 -2.76 -3.12 5.46
CA ALA A 45 -2.34 -2.14 4.46
C ALA A 45 -0.97 -2.51 3.86
N HIS A 46 -0.87 -2.39 2.54
CA HIS A 46 0.33 -2.72 1.78
C HIS A 46 1.31 -1.54 1.75
N ALA A 47 2.31 -1.56 2.61
CA ALA A 47 3.38 -0.55 2.64
C ALA A 47 4.28 -0.55 1.37
N ASP A 48 4.23 -1.62 0.59
CA ASP A 48 4.90 -1.76 -0.71
C ASP A 48 4.04 -1.39 -1.92
N SER A 49 2.79 -1.02 -1.69
CA SER A 49 1.96 -0.53 -2.78
C SER A 49 2.49 0.81 -3.28
N ILE A 50 2.44 1.01 -4.58
CA ILE A 50 2.81 2.28 -5.22
C ILE A 50 1.56 3.07 -5.62
N ASP A 51 1.69 4.39 -5.71
CA ASP A 51 0.63 5.27 -6.22
C ASP A 51 0.60 5.25 -7.77
N SER A 52 -0.27 6.08 -8.36
CA SER A 52 -0.39 6.21 -9.80
C SER A 52 0.86 6.78 -10.49
N ARG A 53 1.84 7.29 -9.73
CA ARG A 53 3.13 7.79 -10.22
C ARG A 53 4.24 6.76 -10.05
N GLY A 54 3.93 5.59 -9.48
CA GLY A 54 4.91 4.56 -9.18
C GLY A 54 5.72 4.80 -7.90
N ILE A 55 5.29 5.71 -7.02
CA ILE A 55 6.03 6.10 -5.81
C ILE A 55 5.53 5.29 -4.61
N LEU A 56 6.43 4.87 -3.71
CA LEU A 56 6.09 4.21 -2.44
C LEU A 56 5.66 5.23 -1.36
N PRO A 57 4.86 4.85 -0.35
CA PRO A 57 4.45 5.76 0.72
C PRO A 57 5.64 6.39 1.45
N GLN A 58 6.66 5.60 1.75
CA GLN A 58 7.89 6.06 2.44
C GLN A 58 8.65 7.14 1.65
N ASP A 59 8.54 7.15 0.32
CA ASP A 59 9.22 8.09 -0.54
C ASP A 59 8.44 9.42 -0.67
N LEU A 60 7.17 9.43 -0.26
CA LEU A 60 6.35 10.64 -0.10
C LEU A 60 6.34 11.19 1.32
N ALA A 61 7.05 10.55 2.25
CA ALA A 61 7.04 10.92 3.66
C ALA A 61 7.53 12.36 3.86
N SER A 62 6.69 13.22 4.44
CA SER A 62 7.05 14.63 4.68
C SER A 62 8.05 14.82 5.81
N GLN A 63 8.14 13.84 6.74
CA GLN A 63 9.13 13.85 7.81
C GLN A 63 10.02 12.60 7.78
N PRO A 64 11.31 12.71 8.14
CA PRO A 64 12.21 11.57 8.29
C PRO A 64 11.67 10.49 9.23
N ALA A 65 11.06 10.86 10.35
CA ALA A 65 10.48 9.92 11.32
C ALA A 65 9.33 9.09 10.73
N VAL A 66 8.49 9.70 9.86
CA VAL A 66 7.42 8.98 9.15
C VAL A 66 8.01 7.98 8.15
N LYS A 67 9.08 8.39 7.43
CA LYS A 67 9.80 7.51 6.51
C LYS A 67 10.39 6.31 7.25
N GLU A 68 11.06 6.54 8.36
CA GLU A 68 11.68 5.51 9.19
C GLU A 68 10.63 4.55 9.77
N LEU A 69 9.48 5.07 10.22
CA LEU A 69 8.36 4.25 10.69
C LEU A 69 7.84 3.33 9.58
N LEU A 70 7.62 3.86 8.37
CA LEU A 70 7.15 3.08 7.23
C LEU A 70 8.16 2.01 6.80
N LEU A 71 9.46 2.32 6.85
CA LEU A 71 10.54 1.37 6.56
C LEU A 71 10.63 0.25 7.61
N SER A 72 10.66 0.60 8.89
CA SER A 72 10.80 -0.35 10.00
C SER A 72 9.58 -1.26 10.16
N THR A 73 8.39 -0.77 9.80
CA THR A 73 7.13 -1.51 9.92
C THR A 73 6.75 -2.24 8.62
N ARG A 74 7.62 -2.22 7.59
CA ARG A 74 7.39 -2.87 6.29
C ARG A 74 7.49 -4.40 6.40
N LYS A 75 6.44 -5.04 6.89
CA LYS A 75 6.30 -6.51 6.85
C LYS A 75 5.62 -6.93 5.55
N LEU A 76 6.42 -7.41 4.60
CA LEU A 76 5.88 -7.99 3.36
C LEU A 76 5.56 -9.46 3.57
N SER A 77 4.30 -9.81 3.35
CA SER A 77 3.93 -11.21 3.25
C SER A 77 4.53 -11.84 1.98
N LEU A 78 4.74 -13.17 2.00
CA LEU A 78 5.12 -13.91 0.80
C LEU A 78 4.15 -13.65 -0.36
N LYS A 79 2.85 -13.50 -0.07
CA LYS A 79 1.82 -13.17 -1.07
C LYS A 79 2.10 -11.83 -1.75
N CYS A 80 2.44 -10.79 -0.99
CA CYS A 80 2.84 -9.49 -1.54
C CYS A 80 4.07 -9.63 -2.45
N ARG A 81 5.08 -10.39 -2.00
CA ARG A 81 6.30 -10.60 -2.79
C ARG A 81 6.03 -11.35 -4.09
N CYS A 82 5.21 -12.40 -4.06
CA CYS A 82 4.78 -13.10 -5.26
C CYS A 82 4.01 -12.18 -6.21
N ALA A 83 3.07 -11.38 -5.69
CA ALA A 83 2.32 -10.42 -6.50
C ALA A 83 3.24 -9.41 -7.20
N GLN A 84 4.21 -8.84 -6.48
CA GLN A 84 5.23 -7.95 -7.07
C GLN A 84 6.00 -8.63 -8.20
N ILE A 85 6.45 -9.88 -7.99
CA ILE A 85 7.20 -10.64 -9.00
C ILE A 85 6.34 -10.86 -10.23
N ILE A 86 5.11 -11.35 -10.07
CA ILE A 86 4.14 -11.58 -11.16
C ILE A 86 3.96 -10.30 -12.00
N VAL A 87 3.77 -9.15 -11.33
CA VAL A 87 3.60 -7.86 -12.01
C VAL A 87 4.87 -7.43 -12.74
N SER A 88 6.03 -7.44 -12.05
CA SER A 88 7.30 -6.98 -12.61
C SER A 88 7.78 -7.79 -13.80
N THR A 89 7.48 -9.09 -13.81
CA THR A 89 7.83 -10.04 -14.89
C THR A 89 6.76 -10.15 -15.98
N ARG A 90 5.62 -9.45 -15.82
CA ARG A 90 4.48 -9.45 -16.77
C ARG A 90 3.92 -10.85 -17.03
N ILE A 91 3.93 -11.72 -16.02
CA ILE A 91 3.31 -13.05 -16.13
C ILE A 91 1.80 -12.87 -16.31
N ASN A 92 1.19 -13.63 -17.23
CA ASN A 92 -0.26 -13.69 -17.36
C ASN A 92 -0.83 -14.65 -16.32
N TYR A 93 -1.60 -14.14 -15.37
CA TYR A 93 -2.08 -14.89 -14.19
C TYR A 93 -3.62 -14.97 -14.11
N GLN A 94 -4.32 -14.23 -14.95
CA GLN A 94 -5.75 -13.95 -14.83
C GLN A 94 -6.59 -15.23 -14.92
N ASN A 95 -6.18 -16.19 -15.74
CA ASN A 95 -6.88 -17.45 -15.96
C ASN A 95 -6.43 -18.57 -15.01
N TYR A 96 -5.38 -18.33 -14.21
CA TYR A 96 -4.78 -19.32 -13.31
C TYR A 96 -5.10 -19.06 -11.84
N LEU A 97 -5.65 -17.89 -11.52
CA LEU A 97 -5.95 -17.46 -10.15
C LEU A 97 -7.45 -17.23 -9.96
N SER A 98 -7.93 -17.42 -8.74
CA SER A 98 -9.28 -17.04 -8.36
C SER A 98 -9.48 -15.53 -8.47
N SER A 99 -10.72 -15.06 -8.63
CA SER A 99 -11.05 -13.63 -8.77
C SER A 99 -10.46 -12.77 -7.64
N ASN A 100 -10.49 -13.27 -6.40
CA ASN A 100 -9.91 -12.58 -5.25
C ASN A 100 -8.39 -12.43 -5.35
N LEU A 101 -7.69 -13.47 -5.83
CA LEU A 101 -6.24 -13.43 -6.03
C LEU A 101 -5.86 -12.54 -7.23
N VAL A 102 -6.67 -12.52 -8.28
CA VAL A 102 -6.49 -11.58 -9.40
C VAL A 102 -6.57 -10.14 -8.91
N VAL A 103 -7.59 -9.81 -8.10
CA VAL A 103 -7.73 -8.47 -7.49
C VAL A 103 -6.53 -8.16 -6.59
N PHE A 104 -6.10 -9.11 -5.76
CA PHE A 104 -4.93 -8.93 -4.91
C PHE A 104 -3.64 -8.64 -5.69
N VAL A 105 -3.36 -9.37 -6.76
CA VAL A 105 -2.18 -9.13 -7.61
C VAL A 105 -2.27 -7.77 -8.29
N ARG A 106 -3.47 -7.36 -8.75
CA ARG A 106 -3.71 -6.03 -9.31
C ARG A 106 -3.49 -4.87 -8.32
N LEU A 107 -3.55 -5.11 -7.02
CA LEU A 107 -3.15 -4.08 -6.04
C LEU A 107 -1.65 -3.75 -6.12
N HIS A 108 -0.84 -4.55 -6.81
CA HIS A 108 0.60 -4.33 -6.98
C HIS A 108 0.96 -3.86 -8.40
N THR A 109 -0.02 -3.66 -9.29
CA THR A 109 0.23 -3.11 -10.64
C THR A 109 0.51 -1.61 -10.62
N ILE A 110 1.49 -1.20 -11.42
CA ILE A 110 1.65 0.18 -11.90
C ILE A 110 0.68 0.32 -13.08
N LYS A 111 -0.18 1.35 -13.08
CA LYS A 111 -0.96 1.69 -14.28
C LYS A 111 -0.07 2.45 -15.26
#